data_AF-A0A352NPY3-F1
#
_entry.id   AF-A0A352NPY3-F1
#
_cell.length_a   1.000
_cell.length_b   1.000
_cell.length_c   1.000
_cell.angle_alpha   90.00
_cell.angle_beta   90.00
_cell.angle_gamma   90.00
#
_symmetry.space_group_name_H-M   'P 1'
#
loop_
_entity.id
_entity.type
_entity.pdbx_description
1 polymer ?
#
loop_
_entity_poly.entity_id
_entity_poly.type
_entity_poly.pdbx_seq_one_letter_code
_entity_poly.pdbx_strand_id
1 'polypeptide(L)'
;LSYISGIEHIAAVEPVLESGMEISNGWMKKDIGLLALEPGATLYGITDREGRPAALPEQGILLPARLMDTLQLKVGNKAYLRSFYPGKNEEENKKAAPVMGVVSQFMGQSAVCSTDYVHYLLNEGAIVNAAYIKLDDPKFEQEVTDRLKGILSLEAIKSKAEIVANTQKAMEAQNNIIVFMILGAGILAFAVIYNIANINIFERRREIATLAVLGFNPAELKSLVFNENYFISALGIIGGILPGRLLLQYVVTMQNTDEMQMPVVLSPLSYLIAAALLILFTITANLLLGEKVTSINMVESLKSAE
;
A
#
# COMPACT_ATOMS: atom_id res chain seq x y z
N LEU A 1 5.02 -6.63 -35.94
CA LEU A 1 5.77 -7.40 -34.92
C LEU A 1 7.12 -7.87 -35.44
N SER A 2 7.18 -8.61 -36.56
CA SER A 2 8.46 -9.06 -37.17
C SER A 2 9.48 -7.95 -37.45
N TYR A 3 9.00 -6.77 -37.87
CA TYR A 3 9.86 -5.58 -38.01
C TYR A 3 10.43 -5.12 -36.67
N ILE A 4 9.61 -5.06 -35.62
CA ILE A 4 10.01 -4.62 -34.29
C ILE A 4 11.04 -5.58 -33.70
N SER A 5 10.82 -6.88 -33.80
CA SER A 5 11.79 -7.89 -33.33
C SER A 5 13.13 -7.86 -34.08
N GLY A 6 13.19 -7.24 -35.26
CA GLY A 6 14.40 -7.10 -36.06
C GLY A 6 15.18 -5.80 -35.81
N ILE A 7 14.69 -4.91 -34.93
CA ILE A 7 15.41 -3.68 -34.56
C ILE A 7 16.60 -4.06 -33.67
N GLU A 8 17.77 -3.48 -33.94
CA GLU A 8 18.97 -3.64 -33.10
C GLU A 8 18.68 -3.25 -31.64
N HIS A 9 19.32 -3.95 -30.71
CA HIS A 9 19.19 -3.74 -29.26
C HIS A 9 17.86 -4.20 -28.62
N ILE A 10 16.98 -4.86 -29.38
CA ILE A 10 15.78 -5.53 -28.85
C ILE A 10 16.07 -7.02 -28.60
N ALA A 11 16.03 -7.41 -27.33
CA ALA A 11 16.28 -8.78 -26.87
C ALA A 11 15.06 -9.70 -27.03
N ALA A 12 13.86 -9.16 -26.76
CA ALA A 12 12.60 -9.90 -26.83
C ALA A 12 11.42 -8.98 -27.09
N VAL A 13 10.40 -9.51 -27.78
CA VAL A 13 9.13 -8.83 -28.03
C VAL A 13 8.02 -9.81 -27.72
N GLU A 14 7.12 -9.44 -26.82
CA GLU A 14 5.93 -10.23 -26.48
C GLU A 14 4.69 -9.45 -26.92
N PRO A 15 3.93 -9.95 -27.90
CA PRO A 15 2.69 -9.32 -28.32
C PRO A 15 1.59 -9.51 -27.28
N VAL A 16 0.72 -8.50 -27.18
CA VAL A 16 -0.36 -8.44 -26.20
C VAL A 16 -1.60 -7.87 -26.84
N LEU A 17 -2.76 -8.39 -26.43
CA LEU A 17 -4.03 -7.75 -26.71
C LEU A 17 -4.62 -7.20 -25.41
N GLU A 18 -4.86 -5.90 -25.42
CA GLU A 18 -5.59 -5.18 -24.38
C GLU A 18 -6.95 -4.74 -24.93
N SER A 19 -8.05 -5.13 -24.30
CA SER A 19 -9.40 -4.73 -24.71
C SER A 19 -10.30 -4.47 -23.51
N GLY A 20 -11.42 -3.77 -23.71
CA GLY A 20 -12.44 -3.60 -22.68
C GLY A 20 -13.54 -4.65 -22.81
N MET A 21 -13.99 -5.21 -21.69
CA MET A 21 -15.11 -6.15 -21.66
C MET A 21 -16.00 -5.94 -20.43
N GLU A 22 -17.27 -6.29 -20.54
CA GLU A 22 -18.15 -6.48 -19.40
C GLU A 22 -18.02 -7.93 -18.91
N ILE A 23 -17.77 -8.11 -17.63
CA ILE A 23 -17.86 -9.39 -16.94
C ILE A 23 -19.14 -9.44 -16.09
N SER A 24 -19.80 -10.59 -16.08
CA SER A 24 -21.02 -10.79 -15.30
C SER A 24 -21.11 -12.17 -14.65
N ASN A 25 -21.73 -12.18 -13.48
CA ASN A 25 -22.16 -13.39 -12.77
C ASN A 25 -23.59 -13.17 -12.25
N GLY A 26 -24.58 -13.70 -12.98
CA GLY A 26 -26.00 -13.41 -12.71
C GLY A 26 -26.33 -11.94 -12.93
N TRP A 27 -26.84 -11.27 -11.89
CA TRP A 27 -27.22 -9.85 -11.92
C TRP A 27 -26.05 -8.90 -11.65
N MET A 28 -24.92 -9.41 -11.15
CA MET A 28 -23.72 -8.61 -10.87
C MET A 28 -22.92 -8.44 -12.16
N LYS A 29 -22.68 -7.19 -12.57
CA LYS A 29 -21.94 -6.84 -13.78
C LYS A 29 -20.87 -5.79 -13.48
N LYS A 30 -19.75 -5.86 -14.19
CA LYS A 30 -18.61 -4.96 -14.06
C LYS A 30 -17.92 -4.76 -15.40
N ASP A 31 -17.48 -3.54 -15.66
CA ASP A 31 -16.62 -3.24 -16.80
C ASP A 31 -15.16 -3.44 -16.37
N ILE A 32 -14.42 -4.23 -17.13
CA ILE A 32 -13.05 -4.64 -16.84
C ILE A 32 -12.19 -4.57 -18.10
N GLY A 33 -10.88 -4.59 -17.92
CA GLY A 33 -9.96 -4.91 -19.00
C GLY A 33 -9.93 -6.41 -19.31
N LEU A 34 -9.53 -6.76 -20.52
CA LEU A 34 -9.06 -8.06 -20.94
C LEU A 34 -7.61 -7.90 -21.35
N LEU A 35 -6.73 -8.68 -20.71
CA LEU A 35 -5.33 -8.79 -21.07
C LEU A 35 -5.07 -10.20 -21.59
N ALA A 36 -4.70 -10.30 -22.86
CA ALA A 36 -4.34 -11.57 -23.45
C ALA A 36 -2.85 -11.63 -23.75
N LEU A 37 -2.22 -12.68 -23.25
CA LEU A 37 -0.77 -12.90 -23.29
C LEU A 37 -0.48 -14.20 -24.03
N GLU A 38 0.68 -14.27 -24.70
CA GLU A 38 1.11 -15.52 -25.31
C GLU A 38 1.43 -16.58 -24.25
N PRO A 39 1.17 -17.87 -24.52
CA PRO A 39 1.62 -18.95 -23.66
C PRO A 39 3.13 -18.88 -23.42
N GLY A 40 3.56 -18.80 -22.17
CA GLY A 40 4.97 -18.68 -21.80
C GLY A 40 5.53 -17.26 -21.77
N ALA A 41 4.70 -16.23 -21.96
CA ALA A 41 5.10 -14.83 -21.81
C ALA A 41 5.67 -14.55 -20.40
N THR A 42 6.78 -13.81 -20.36
CA THR A 42 7.56 -13.52 -19.16
C THR A 42 7.72 -12.02 -18.88
N LEU A 43 7.52 -11.15 -19.88
CA LEU A 43 7.79 -9.71 -19.74
C LEU A 43 6.73 -9.00 -18.91
N TYR A 44 5.45 -9.39 -19.02
CA TYR A 44 4.40 -8.83 -18.16
C TYR A 44 4.53 -9.31 -16.72
N GLY A 45 4.78 -10.62 -16.54
CA GLY A 45 4.93 -11.26 -15.24
C GLY A 45 3.62 -11.29 -14.45
N ILE A 46 2.87 -12.39 -14.55
CA ILE A 46 1.66 -12.60 -13.76
C ILE A 46 2.04 -13.18 -12.39
N THR A 47 1.46 -12.66 -11.32
CA THR A 47 1.67 -13.19 -9.96
C THR A 47 0.36 -13.60 -9.30
N ASP A 48 0.42 -14.61 -8.44
CA ASP A 48 -0.67 -15.04 -7.56
C ASP A 48 -0.84 -14.09 -6.36
N ARG A 49 -1.80 -14.38 -5.47
CA ARG A 49 -2.09 -13.60 -4.26
C ARG A 49 -0.89 -13.47 -3.30
N GLU A 50 0.04 -14.41 -3.34
CA GLU A 50 1.22 -14.46 -2.47
C GLU A 50 2.45 -13.83 -3.14
N GLY A 51 2.30 -13.30 -4.36
CA GLY A 51 3.39 -12.70 -5.13
C GLY A 51 4.27 -13.72 -5.84
N ARG A 52 3.85 -15.00 -5.91
CA ARG A 52 4.57 -16.03 -6.68
C ARG A 52 4.17 -15.97 -8.15
N PRO A 53 5.04 -16.37 -9.10
CA PRO A 53 4.67 -16.45 -10.51
C PRO A 53 3.44 -17.35 -10.72
N ALA A 54 2.44 -16.84 -11.44
CA ALA A 54 1.24 -17.59 -11.80
C ALA A 54 1.35 -18.06 -13.25
N ALA A 55 1.01 -19.33 -13.50
CA ALA A 55 0.98 -19.89 -14.86
C ALA A 55 -0.28 -19.42 -15.59
N LEU A 56 -0.11 -19.02 -16.86
CA LEU A 56 -1.22 -18.67 -17.73
C LEU A 56 -1.97 -19.95 -18.16
N PRO A 57 -3.29 -20.04 -17.96
CA PRO A 57 -4.05 -21.21 -18.37
C PRO A 57 -4.22 -21.25 -19.89
N GLU A 58 -4.21 -22.44 -20.49
CA GLU A 58 -4.50 -22.63 -21.91
C GLU A 58 -5.94 -22.24 -22.27
N GLN A 59 -6.88 -22.51 -21.35
CA GLN A 59 -8.30 -22.20 -21.50
C GLN A 59 -8.84 -21.52 -20.25
N GLY A 60 -9.72 -20.53 -20.43
CA GLY A 60 -10.33 -19.79 -19.34
C GLY A 60 -9.60 -18.50 -18.99
N ILE A 61 -9.97 -17.93 -17.84
CA ILE A 61 -9.49 -16.62 -17.41
C ILE A 61 -8.95 -16.66 -15.98
N LEU A 62 -7.96 -15.84 -15.71
CA LEU A 62 -7.51 -15.49 -14.38
C LEU A 62 -8.12 -14.14 -14.00
N LEU A 63 -8.60 -14.02 -12.76
CA LEU A 63 -9.25 -12.81 -12.28
C LEU A 63 -8.55 -12.25 -11.03
N PRO A 64 -8.53 -10.92 -10.85
CA PRO A 64 -8.11 -10.32 -9.59
C PRO A 64 -8.96 -10.78 -8.42
N ALA A 65 -8.35 -11.00 -7.25
CA ALA A 65 -9.05 -11.47 -6.05
C ALA A 65 -10.27 -10.60 -5.70
N ARG A 66 -10.12 -9.28 -5.79
CA ARG A 66 -11.19 -8.33 -5.49
C ARG A 66 -12.38 -8.44 -6.44
N LEU A 67 -12.13 -8.63 -7.74
CA LEU A 67 -13.17 -8.79 -8.74
C LEU A 67 -13.96 -10.08 -8.50
N MET A 68 -13.28 -11.16 -8.09
CA MET A 68 -13.97 -12.39 -7.70
C MET A 68 -14.86 -12.19 -6.47
N ASP A 69 -14.38 -11.50 -5.44
CA ASP A 69 -15.17 -11.20 -4.24
C ASP A 69 -16.41 -10.36 -4.58
N THR A 70 -16.26 -9.33 -5.42
CA THR A 70 -17.34 -8.44 -5.84
C THR A 70 -18.40 -9.17 -6.67
N LEU A 71 -17.99 -10.07 -7.57
CA LEU A 71 -18.90 -10.86 -8.40
C LEU A 71 -19.33 -12.19 -7.76
N GLN A 72 -18.87 -12.47 -6.53
CA GLN A 72 -19.06 -13.74 -5.81
C GLN A 72 -18.65 -14.97 -6.65
N LEU A 73 -17.57 -14.84 -7.43
CA LEU A 73 -17.00 -15.92 -8.24
C LEU A 73 -15.98 -16.72 -7.42
N LYS A 74 -15.89 -18.02 -7.71
CA LYS A 74 -14.85 -18.89 -7.19
C LYS A 74 -14.10 -19.57 -8.34
N VAL A 75 -12.87 -20.00 -8.08
CA VAL A 75 -12.12 -20.83 -9.02
C VAL A 75 -12.94 -22.07 -9.39
N GLY A 76 -13.01 -22.37 -10.68
CA GLY A 76 -13.85 -23.42 -11.28
C GLY A 76 -15.26 -22.95 -11.68
N ASN A 77 -15.73 -21.77 -11.24
CA ASN A 77 -17.00 -21.21 -11.71
C ASN A 77 -16.86 -20.59 -13.11
N LYS A 78 -17.98 -20.40 -13.80
CA LYS A 78 -18.03 -19.73 -15.09
C LYS A 78 -18.43 -18.27 -14.90
N ALA A 79 -17.66 -17.36 -15.46
CA ALA A 79 -18.03 -15.97 -15.65
C ALA A 79 -18.50 -15.75 -17.09
N TYR A 80 -19.38 -14.78 -17.31
CA TYR A 80 -19.84 -14.43 -18.65
C TYR A 80 -19.20 -13.12 -19.10
N LEU A 81 -18.47 -13.16 -20.21
CA LEU A 81 -17.78 -12.02 -20.79
C LEU A 81 -18.52 -11.52 -22.03
N ARG A 82 -18.65 -10.20 -22.15
CA ARG A 82 -19.23 -9.51 -23.30
C ARG A 82 -18.25 -8.43 -23.76
N SER A 83 -17.95 -8.42 -25.05
CA SER A 83 -17.07 -7.40 -25.63
C SER A 83 -17.79 -6.04 -25.73
N PHE A 84 -17.02 -4.96 -25.82
CA PHE A 84 -17.51 -3.62 -26.18
C PHE A 84 -17.33 -3.30 -27.68
N TYR A 85 -16.86 -4.24 -28.51
CA TYR A 85 -16.77 -4.03 -29.96
C TYR A 85 -18.15 -3.84 -30.64
N PRO A 86 -18.31 -2.81 -31.49
CA PRO A 86 -19.56 -2.57 -32.23
C PRO A 86 -20.05 -3.83 -32.95
N GLY A 87 -21.33 -4.19 -32.76
CA GLY A 87 -21.93 -5.40 -33.32
C GLY A 87 -21.74 -6.68 -32.49
N LYS A 88 -20.94 -6.64 -31.42
CA LYS A 88 -20.75 -7.76 -30.47
C LYS A 88 -21.15 -7.42 -29.03
N ASN A 89 -21.76 -6.25 -28.85
CA ASN A 89 -22.21 -5.73 -27.55
C ASN A 89 -23.59 -6.25 -27.14
N GLU A 90 -24.18 -7.16 -27.91
CA GLU A 90 -25.49 -7.71 -27.57
C GLU A 90 -25.37 -8.80 -26.49
N GLU A 91 -26.42 -8.96 -25.67
CA GLU A 91 -26.47 -9.97 -24.60
C GLU A 91 -26.27 -11.40 -25.14
N GLU A 92 -26.69 -11.67 -26.38
CA GLU A 92 -26.54 -12.97 -27.05
C GLU A 92 -25.08 -13.34 -27.34
N ASN A 93 -24.18 -12.35 -27.40
CA ASN A 93 -22.76 -12.56 -27.67
C ASN A 93 -21.94 -12.87 -26.40
N LYS A 94 -22.59 -13.03 -25.24
CA LYS A 94 -21.92 -13.43 -24.00
C LYS A 94 -21.25 -14.79 -24.15
N LYS A 95 -19.96 -14.84 -23.82
CA LYS A 95 -19.16 -16.07 -23.79
C LYS A 95 -18.93 -16.52 -22.37
N ALA A 96 -19.12 -17.81 -22.11
CA ALA A 96 -18.86 -18.40 -20.81
C ALA A 96 -17.38 -18.76 -20.70
N ALA A 97 -16.69 -18.18 -19.73
CA ALA A 97 -15.28 -18.41 -19.46
C ALA A 97 -15.09 -19.03 -18.06
N PRO A 98 -14.44 -20.21 -17.93
CA PRO A 98 -14.12 -20.75 -16.63
C PRO A 98 -13.04 -19.91 -15.94
N VAL A 99 -13.24 -19.62 -14.66
CA VAL A 99 -12.27 -18.94 -13.82
C VAL A 99 -11.25 -19.97 -13.33
N MET A 100 -10.01 -19.89 -13.82
CA MET A 100 -8.99 -20.91 -13.57
C MET A 100 -8.10 -20.58 -12.37
N GLY A 101 -8.06 -19.32 -11.95
CA GLY A 101 -7.19 -18.90 -10.87
C GLY A 101 -7.30 -17.42 -10.54
N VAL A 102 -6.50 -17.04 -9.56
CA VAL A 102 -6.48 -15.68 -8.99
C VAL A 102 -5.16 -15.03 -9.31
N VAL A 103 -5.21 -13.77 -9.74
CA VAL A 103 -4.02 -12.95 -9.97
C VAL A 103 -3.99 -11.75 -9.03
N SER A 104 -2.79 -11.29 -8.70
CA SER A 104 -2.59 -10.04 -7.97
C SER A 104 -2.52 -8.88 -8.93
N GLN A 105 -3.50 -7.98 -8.84
CA GLN A 105 -3.53 -6.73 -9.57
C GLN A 105 -3.93 -5.63 -8.59
N PHE A 106 -3.02 -4.68 -8.36
CA PHE A 106 -3.20 -3.59 -7.38
C PHE A 106 -3.85 -2.35 -7.98
N MET A 107 -3.83 -2.24 -9.31
CA MET A 107 -4.41 -1.13 -10.07
C MET A 107 -5.16 -1.64 -11.30
N GLY A 108 -6.37 -1.11 -11.50
CA GLY A 108 -7.34 -1.60 -12.47
C GLY A 108 -7.88 -2.99 -12.11
N GLN A 109 -8.82 -3.46 -12.92
CA GLN A 109 -9.30 -4.84 -12.90
C GLN A 109 -9.26 -5.38 -14.32
N SER A 110 -8.45 -6.40 -14.55
CA SER A 110 -8.32 -7.02 -15.87
C SER A 110 -8.42 -8.54 -15.77
N ALA A 111 -9.24 -9.16 -16.62
CA ALA A 111 -9.21 -10.60 -16.82
C ALA A 111 -7.98 -10.95 -17.66
N VAL A 112 -7.19 -11.92 -17.21
CA VAL A 112 -5.99 -12.37 -17.93
C VAL A 112 -6.25 -13.71 -18.59
N CYS A 113 -5.92 -13.87 -19.87
CA CYS A 113 -6.11 -15.12 -20.62
C CYS A 113 -5.01 -15.35 -21.66
N SER A 114 -4.99 -16.54 -22.25
CA SER A 114 -4.12 -16.83 -23.40
C SER A 114 -4.63 -16.14 -24.66
N THR A 115 -3.71 -15.70 -25.52
CA THR A 115 -4.03 -15.21 -26.88
C THR A 115 -4.85 -16.24 -27.67
N ASP A 116 -4.61 -17.53 -27.47
CA ASP A 116 -5.36 -18.62 -28.12
C ASP A 116 -6.84 -18.60 -27.70
N TYR A 117 -7.12 -18.26 -26.43
CA TYR A 117 -8.48 -18.21 -25.89
C TYR A 117 -9.25 -16.96 -26.32
N VAL A 118 -8.57 -15.91 -26.77
CA VAL A 118 -9.20 -14.68 -27.30
C VAL A 118 -10.08 -14.99 -28.51
N HIS A 119 -9.63 -15.90 -29.38
CA HIS A 119 -10.41 -16.29 -30.56
C HIS A 119 -11.82 -16.76 -30.19
N TYR A 120 -11.93 -17.52 -29.09
CA TYR A 120 -13.23 -17.95 -28.56
C TYR A 120 -14.04 -16.79 -27.97
N LEU A 121 -13.37 -15.87 -27.26
CA LEU A 121 -14.02 -14.76 -26.55
C LEU A 121 -14.51 -13.64 -27.49
N LEU A 122 -13.68 -13.24 -28.45
CA LEU A 122 -13.96 -12.12 -29.35
C LEU A 122 -14.49 -12.56 -30.71
N ASN A 123 -14.34 -13.84 -31.08
CA ASN A 123 -14.68 -14.33 -32.42
C ASN A 123 -14.00 -13.49 -33.53
N GLU A 124 -12.76 -13.08 -33.28
CA GLU A 124 -11.87 -12.39 -34.21
C GLU A 124 -10.55 -13.16 -34.32
N GLY A 125 -9.80 -12.89 -35.39
CA GLY A 125 -8.44 -13.40 -35.54
C GLY A 125 -7.51 -12.88 -34.43
N ALA A 126 -6.23 -13.25 -34.51
CA ALA A 126 -5.23 -12.83 -33.54
C ALA A 126 -4.91 -11.35 -33.78
N ILE A 127 -5.70 -10.46 -33.18
CA ILE A 127 -5.47 -9.03 -33.22
C ILE A 127 -4.58 -8.70 -32.03
N VAL A 128 -3.42 -8.14 -32.32
CA VAL A 128 -2.46 -7.62 -31.32
C VAL A 128 -2.49 -6.11 -31.45
N ASN A 129 -2.69 -5.41 -30.34
CA ASN A 129 -2.69 -3.94 -30.30
C ASN A 129 -1.60 -3.34 -29.39
N ALA A 130 -0.89 -4.17 -28.63
CA ALA A 130 0.24 -3.77 -27.81
C ALA A 130 1.38 -4.80 -27.92
N ALA A 131 2.59 -4.40 -27.54
CA ALA A 131 3.71 -5.31 -27.39
C ALA A 131 4.62 -4.85 -26.27
N TYR A 132 5.05 -5.78 -25.42
CA TYR A 132 6.11 -5.52 -24.45
C TYR A 132 7.45 -5.82 -25.10
N ILE A 133 8.40 -4.91 -24.91
CA ILE A 133 9.72 -4.96 -25.52
C ILE A 133 10.76 -4.99 -24.42
N LYS A 134 11.68 -5.94 -24.51
CA LYS A 134 12.88 -6.01 -23.67
C LYS A 134 14.08 -5.58 -24.49
N LEU A 135 14.85 -4.65 -23.94
CA LEU A 135 16.11 -4.20 -24.52
C LEU A 135 17.28 -5.08 -24.04
N ASP A 136 18.32 -5.19 -24.86
CA ASP A 136 19.58 -5.84 -24.48
C ASP A 136 20.27 -5.06 -23.35
N ASP A 137 20.28 -3.73 -23.47
CA ASP A 137 20.85 -2.81 -22.49
C ASP A 137 19.95 -1.56 -22.39
N PRO A 138 19.54 -1.16 -21.17
CA PRO A 138 18.71 0.03 -20.95
C PRO A 138 19.27 1.32 -21.58
N LYS A 139 20.58 1.43 -21.81
CA LYS A 139 21.18 2.64 -22.40
C LYS A 139 20.69 2.95 -23.82
N PHE A 140 20.19 1.95 -24.56
CA PHE A 140 19.69 2.11 -25.92
C PHE A 140 18.21 2.50 -25.98
N GLU A 141 17.55 2.71 -24.84
CA GLU A 141 16.11 3.00 -24.77
C GLU A 141 15.70 4.19 -25.64
N GLN A 142 16.48 5.27 -25.60
CA GLN A 142 16.18 6.48 -26.38
C GLN A 142 16.32 6.21 -27.89
N GLU A 143 17.37 5.51 -28.31
CA GLU A 143 17.59 5.16 -29.72
C GLU A 143 16.47 4.25 -30.25
N VAL A 144 16.12 3.20 -29.51
CA VAL A 144 15.05 2.28 -29.89
C VAL A 144 13.71 3.01 -29.92
N THR A 145 13.43 3.87 -28.94
CA THR A 145 12.21 4.68 -28.89
C THR A 145 12.11 5.60 -30.11
N ASP A 146 13.19 6.26 -30.52
CA ASP A 146 13.18 7.15 -31.67
C ASP A 146 12.99 6.39 -32.99
N ARG A 147 13.56 5.19 -33.12
CA ARG A 147 13.28 4.29 -34.27
C ARG A 147 11.81 3.84 -34.29
N LEU A 148 11.23 3.55 -33.13
CA LEU A 148 9.82 3.15 -33.01
C LEU A 148 8.86 4.30 -33.35
N LYS A 149 9.16 5.54 -32.97
CA LYS A 149 8.34 6.73 -33.32
C LYS A 149 8.13 6.91 -34.84
N GLY A 150 9.01 6.35 -35.67
CA GLY A 150 8.87 6.38 -37.13
C GLY A 150 7.76 5.48 -37.68
N ILE A 151 7.16 4.60 -36.86
CA ILE A 151 6.09 3.69 -37.28
C ILE A 151 4.75 4.41 -37.16
N LEU A 152 4.13 4.74 -38.30
CA LEU A 152 2.85 5.47 -38.40
C LEU A 152 1.68 4.84 -37.61
N SER A 153 1.70 3.53 -37.40
CA SER A 153 0.65 2.80 -36.68
C SER A 153 0.84 2.77 -35.16
N LEU A 154 1.94 3.32 -34.63
CA LEU A 154 2.17 3.39 -33.19
C LEU A 154 1.60 4.68 -32.61
N GLU A 155 0.58 4.55 -31.78
CA GLU A 155 -0.04 5.70 -31.10
C GLU A 155 0.74 6.13 -29.85
N ALA A 156 1.32 5.17 -29.12
CA ALA A 156 2.00 5.44 -27.87
C ALA A 156 3.19 4.50 -27.64
N ILE A 157 4.25 5.05 -27.06
CA ILE A 157 5.40 4.29 -26.54
C ILE A 157 5.52 4.68 -25.07
N LYS A 158 5.56 3.68 -24.19
CA LYS A 158 5.65 3.89 -22.74
C LYS A 158 6.89 3.21 -22.20
N SER A 159 7.75 3.99 -21.56
CA SER A 159 8.91 3.46 -20.85
C SER A 159 8.52 2.95 -19.47
N LYS A 160 8.93 1.73 -19.14
CA LYS A 160 8.82 1.22 -17.77
C LYS A 160 9.65 2.06 -16.79
N ALA A 161 10.85 2.49 -17.18
CA ALA A 161 11.72 3.28 -16.32
C ALA A 161 11.09 4.64 -16.00
N GLU A 162 10.49 5.29 -17.00
CA GLU A 162 9.78 6.56 -16.81
C GLU A 162 8.53 6.40 -15.95
N ILE A 163 7.72 5.35 -16.17
CA ILE A 163 6.55 5.05 -15.33
C ILE A 163 7.00 4.86 -13.87
N VAL A 164 8.02 4.04 -13.62
CA VAL A 164 8.55 3.80 -12.28
C VAL A 164 9.08 5.09 -11.65
N ALA A 165 9.83 5.91 -12.40
CA ALA A 165 10.36 7.18 -11.89
C ALA A 165 9.24 8.18 -11.55
N ASN A 166 8.20 8.28 -12.39
CA ASN A 166 7.07 9.15 -12.15
C ASN A 166 6.22 8.67 -10.96
N THR A 167 5.99 7.36 -10.84
CA THR A 167 5.33 6.78 -9.66
C THR A 167 6.14 7.01 -8.40
N GLN A 168 7.47 6.83 -8.44
CA GLN A 168 8.36 7.05 -7.31
C GLN A 168 8.31 8.52 -6.85
N LYS A 169 8.37 9.48 -7.78
CA LYS A 169 8.22 10.91 -7.46
C LYS A 169 6.87 11.23 -6.80
N ALA A 170 5.78 10.63 -7.29
CA ALA A 170 4.46 10.80 -6.68
C ALA A 170 4.42 10.22 -5.25
N MET A 171 5.05 9.06 -5.03
CA MET A 171 5.17 8.44 -3.70
C MET A 171 6.07 9.24 -2.75
N GLU A 172 7.14 9.87 -3.24
CA GLU A 172 7.99 10.75 -2.44
C GLU A 172 7.24 12.00 -1.95
N ALA A 173 6.43 12.61 -2.82
CA ALA A 173 5.57 13.72 -2.43
C ALA A 173 4.57 13.30 -1.34
N GLN A 174 3.97 12.10 -1.48
CA GLN A 174 3.09 11.53 -0.46
C GLN A 174 3.83 11.25 0.85
N ASN A 175 5.07 10.75 0.80
CA ASN A 175 5.89 10.46 1.96
C ASN A 175 6.18 11.74 2.76
N ASN A 176 6.43 12.87 2.09
CA ASN A 176 6.64 14.15 2.77
C ASN A 176 5.40 14.55 3.60
N ILE A 177 4.19 14.38 3.07
CA ILE A 177 2.95 14.65 3.79
C ILE A 177 2.84 13.76 5.03
N ILE A 178 3.16 12.47 4.90
CA ILE A 178 3.15 11.51 6.02
C ILE A 178 4.14 11.93 7.10
N VAL A 179 5.35 12.36 6.74
CA VAL A 179 6.36 12.86 7.69
C VAL A 179 5.82 14.07 8.46
N PHE A 180 5.16 15.03 7.79
CA PHE A 180 4.53 16.16 8.48
C PHE A 180 3.42 15.72 9.43
N MET A 181 2.60 14.74 9.05
CA MET A 181 1.57 14.17 9.93
C MET A 181 2.17 13.49 11.16
N ILE A 182 3.28 12.74 11.00
CA ILE A 182 4.00 12.11 12.10
C ILE A 182 4.58 13.17 13.04
N LEU A 183 5.17 14.24 12.49
CA LEU A 183 5.68 15.35 13.30
C LEU A 183 4.56 16.04 14.08
N GLY A 184 3.43 16.34 13.44
CA GLY A 184 2.26 16.95 14.09
C GLY A 184 1.68 16.06 15.20
N ALA A 185 1.52 14.76 14.93
CA ALA A 185 1.09 13.79 15.92
C ALA A 185 2.09 13.66 17.08
N GLY A 186 3.39 13.72 16.79
CA GLY A 186 4.46 13.71 17.78
C GLY A 186 4.45 14.92 18.71
N ILE A 187 4.26 16.13 18.15
CA ILE A 187 4.10 17.36 18.94
C ILE A 187 2.89 17.26 19.87
N LEU A 188 1.76 16.76 19.36
CA LEU A 188 0.55 16.56 20.15
C LEU A 188 0.75 15.51 21.24
N ALA A 189 1.40 14.37 20.93
CA ALA A 189 1.74 13.35 21.91
C ALA A 189 2.64 13.91 23.02
N PHE A 190 3.69 14.67 22.64
CA PHE A 190 4.57 15.34 23.59
C PHE A 190 3.80 16.31 24.50
N ALA A 191 2.91 17.14 23.94
CA ALA A 191 2.09 18.08 24.71
C ALA A 191 1.19 17.36 25.72
N VAL A 192 0.56 16.26 25.31
CA VAL A 192 -0.28 15.44 26.20
C VAL A 192 0.55 14.79 27.30
N ILE A 193 1.69 14.17 26.98
CA ILE A 193 2.59 13.56 27.97
C ILE A 193 3.10 14.61 28.96
N TYR A 194 3.55 15.76 28.47
CA TYR A 194 4.02 16.86 29.30
C TYR A 194 2.92 17.34 30.26
N ASN A 195 1.69 17.52 29.76
CA ASN A 195 0.57 17.97 30.60
C ASN A 195 0.23 16.94 31.69
N ILE A 196 0.14 15.66 31.35
CA ILE A 196 -0.15 14.59 32.31
C ILE A 196 0.98 14.48 33.35
N ALA A 197 2.23 14.46 32.91
CA ALA A 197 3.39 14.40 33.80
C ALA A 197 3.43 15.63 34.73
N ASN A 198 3.11 16.81 34.22
CA ASN A 198 3.03 18.03 35.02
C ASN A 198 1.91 17.93 36.06
N ILE A 199 0.70 17.48 35.69
CA ILE A 199 -0.41 17.26 36.63
C ILE A 199 0.00 16.27 37.72
N ASN A 200 0.56 15.11 37.35
CA ASN A 200 1.01 14.09 38.30
C ASN A 200 2.04 14.65 39.31
N ILE A 201 2.99 15.46 38.87
CA ILE A 201 3.96 16.12 39.76
C ILE A 201 3.26 17.09 40.72
N PHE A 202 2.30 17.88 40.23
CA PHE A 202 1.57 18.84 41.04
C PHE A 202 0.70 18.18 42.11
N GLU A 203 -0.01 17.10 41.76
CA GLU A 203 -0.83 16.35 42.71
C GLU A 203 0.01 15.68 43.80
N ARG A 204 1.21 15.19 43.45
CA ARG A 204 2.14 14.51 44.37
C ARG A 204 3.12 15.46 45.09
N ARG A 205 2.96 16.78 44.97
CA ARG A 205 3.86 17.79 45.56
C ARG A 205 4.10 17.59 47.06
N ARG A 206 3.05 17.23 47.82
CA ARG A 206 3.14 17.00 49.27
C ARG A 206 3.90 15.71 49.62
N GLU A 207 3.72 14.65 48.83
CA GLU A 207 4.47 13.40 48.96
C GLU A 207 5.96 13.65 48.72
N ILE A 208 6.28 14.35 47.63
CA ILE A 208 7.65 14.74 47.26
C ILE A 208 8.28 15.61 48.36
N ALA A 209 7.55 16.60 48.89
CA ALA A 209 8.05 17.45 49.97
C ALA A 209 8.35 16.66 51.25
N THR A 210 7.52 15.68 51.59
CA THR A 210 7.74 14.84 52.78
C THR A 210 8.98 13.96 52.64
N LEU A 211 9.15 13.31 51.48
CA LEU A 211 10.33 12.51 51.19
C LEU A 211 11.61 13.36 51.18
N ALA A 212 11.54 14.56 50.63
CA ALA A 212 12.67 15.47 50.61
C ALA A 212 13.08 15.92 52.03
N VAL A 213 12.12 16.11 52.96
CA VAL A 213 12.42 16.43 54.38
C VAL A 213 13.05 15.24 55.10
N LEU A 214 12.71 14.02 54.71
CA LEU A 214 13.33 12.78 55.20
C LEU A 214 14.77 12.57 54.67
N GLY A 215 15.29 13.49 53.84
CA GLY A 215 16.67 13.48 53.37
C GLY A 215 16.89 12.76 52.03
N PHE A 216 15.82 12.42 51.31
CA PHE A 216 15.94 11.85 49.96
C PHE A 216 16.61 12.85 49.02
N ASN A 217 17.49 12.34 48.16
CA ASN A 217 18.22 13.21 47.25
C ASN A 217 17.33 13.62 46.04
N PRO A 218 17.63 14.75 45.39
CA PRO A 218 16.88 15.22 44.22
C PRO A 218 16.79 14.21 43.06
N ALA A 219 17.77 13.34 42.88
CA ALA A 219 17.79 12.33 41.82
C ALA A 219 16.86 11.14 42.14
N GLU A 220 16.78 10.73 43.41
CA GLU A 220 15.86 9.70 43.91
C GLU A 220 14.40 10.15 43.73
N LEU A 221 14.11 11.41 44.07
CA LEU A 221 12.78 11.99 43.88
C LEU A 221 12.38 12.05 42.39
N LYS A 222 13.29 12.47 41.51
CA LYS A 222 13.05 12.45 40.04
C LYS A 222 12.86 11.04 39.51
N SER A 223 13.69 10.09 39.94
CA SER A 223 13.62 8.69 39.51
C SER A 223 12.26 8.07 39.86
N LEU A 224 11.73 8.36 41.05
CA LEU A 224 10.44 7.84 41.50
C LEU A 224 9.30 8.27 40.55
N VAL A 225 9.25 9.56 40.20
CA VAL A 225 8.23 10.10 39.27
C VAL A 225 8.47 9.62 37.83
N PHE A 226 9.73 9.59 37.37
CA PHE A 226 10.05 9.22 35.99
C PHE A 226 9.77 7.74 35.71
N ASN A 227 10.05 6.86 36.67
CA ASN A 227 9.77 5.43 36.53
C ASN A 227 8.27 5.14 36.36
N GLU A 228 7.41 5.87 37.08
CA GLU A 228 5.96 5.79 36.88
C GLU A 228 5.57 6.21 35.46
N ASN A 229 6.07 7.35 34.99
CA ASN A 229 5.80 7.84 33.63
C ASN A 229 6.32 6.87 32.56
N TYR A 230 7.48 6.24 32.77
CA TYR A 230 8.00 5.21 31.86
C TYR A 230 7.13 3.96 31.84
N PHE A 231 6.65 3.52 33.00
CA PHE A 231 5.77 2.36 33.09
C PHE A 231 4.42 2.61 32.38
N ILE A 232 3.80 3.77 32.64
CA ILE A 232 2.56 4.18 31.95
C ILE A 232 2.79 4.31 30.44
N SER A 233 3.91 4.91 30.03
CA SER A 233 4.25 5.04 28.59
C SER A 233 4.46 3.68 27.94
N ALA A 234 5.14 2.74 28.60
CA ALA A 234 5.33 1.39 28.09
C ALA A 234 4.01 0.65 27.91
N LEU A 235 3.10 0.74 28.89
CA LEU A 235 1.75 0.20 28.76
C LEU A 235 0.95 0.89 27.65
N GLY A 236 1.10 2.21 27.49
CA GLY A 236 0.48 2.97 26.40
C GLY A 236 0.97 2.53 25.01
N ILE A 237 2.27 2.28 24.85
CA ILE A 237 2.85 1.76 23.61
C ILE A 237 2.27 0.39 23.29
N ILE A 238 2.30 -0.55 24.24
CA ILE A 238 1.80 -1.91 24.05
C ILE A 238 0.28 -1.88 23.76
N GLY A 239 -0.47 -1.12 24.55
CA GLY A 239 -1.91 -0.97 24.41
C GLY A 239 -2.33 -0.24 23.13
N GLY A 240 -1.48 0.64 22.58
CA GLY A 240 -1.74 1.40 21.37
C GLY A 240 -1.55 0.62 20.06
N ILE A 241 -0.75 -0.46 20.08
CA ILE A 241 -0.47 -1.27 18.88
C ILE A 241 -1.76 -1.85 18.28
N LEU A 242 -2.62 -2.42 19.13
CA LEU A 242 -3.86 -3.07 18.69
C LEU A 242 -4.85 -2.08 18.04
N PRO A 243 -5.31 -1.00 18.71
CA PRO A 243 -6.21 -0.03 18.09
C PRO A 243 -5.55 0.68 16.90
N GLY A 244 -4.24 0.95 16.95
CA GLY A 244 -3.51 1.54 15.82
C GLY A 244 -3.55 0.65 14.57
N ARG A 245 -3.34 -0.66 14.74
CA ARG A 245 -3.45 -1.64 13.64
C ARG A 245 -4.87 -1.74 13.10
N LEU A 246 -5.88 -1.78 13.98
CA LEU A 246 -7.28 -1.87 13.57
C LEU A 246 -7.73 -0.63 12.79
N LEU A 247 -7.35 0.56 13.27
CA LEU A 247 -7.65 1.82 12.58
C LEU A 247 -6.96 1.88 11.22
N LEU A 248 -5.69 1.49 11.13
CA LEU A 248 -4.99 1.45 9.83
C LEU A 248 -5.71 0.49 8.86
N GLN A 249 -6.04 -0.71 9.31
CA GLN A 249 -6.74 -1.68 8.48
C GLN A 249 -8.08 -1.12 8.00
N TYR A 250 -8.84 -0.49 8.89
CA TYR A 250 -10.12 0.13 8.56
C TYR A 250 -9.98 1.22 7.50
N VAL A 251 -9.05 2.16 7.70
CA VAL A 251 -8.79 3.26 6.75
C VAL A 251 -8.37 2.74 5.39
N VAL A 252 -7.48 1.75 5.32
CA VAL A 252 -7.06 1.16 4.04
C VAL A 252 -8.22 0.42 3.37
N THR A 253 -9.02 -0.33 4.13
CA THR A 253 -10.19 -1.00 3.54
C THR A 253 -11.26 -0.04 3.03
N MET A 254 -11.41 1.14 3.64
CA MET A 254 -12.32 2.19 3.14
C MET A 254 -11.82 2.86 1.86
N GLN A 255 -10.51 2.95 1.68
CA GLN A 255 -9.92 3.52 0.46
C GLN A 255 -9.84 2.52 -0.71
N ASN A 256 -9.98 1.23 -0.44
CA ASN A 256 -10.00 0.23 -1.50
C ASN A 256 -11.24 0.44 -2.39
N THR A 257 -11.01 0.93 -3.60
CA THR A 257 -12.02 1.05 -4.64
C THR A 257 -12.02 -0.20 -5.52
N ASP A 258 -12.91 -0.27 -6.49
CA ASP A 258 -12.87 -1.34 -7.48
C ASP A 258 -11.59 -1.24 -8.33
N GLU A 259 -11.11 -0.04 -8.63
CA GLU A 259 -9.95 0.18 -9.49
C GLU A 259 -8.62 0.19 -8.74
N MET A 260 -8.61 0.30 -7.41
CA MET A 260 -7.36 0.38 -6.66
C MET A 260 -7.46 -0.42 -5.37
N GLN A 261 -6.56 -1.38 -5.22
CA GLN A 261 -6.43 -2.19 -4.01
C GLN A 261 -5.04 -2.00 -3.41
N MET A 262 -5.00 -1.51 -2.18
CA MET A 262 -3.75 -1.42 -1.42
C MET A 262 -3.69 -2.53 -0.36
N PRO A 263 -2.69 -3.42 -0.41
CA PRO A 263 -2.50 -4.38 0.66
C PRO A 263 -2.02 -3.66 1.93
N VAL A 264 -2.59 -4.04 3.08
CA VAL A 264 -2.12 -3.55 4.37
C VAL A 264 -0.84 -4.30 4.73
N VAL A 265 0.32 -3.71 4.42
CA VAL A 265 1.63 -4.26 4.79
C VAL A 265 2.22 -3.40 5.91
N LEU A 266 2.27 -3.96 7.12
CA LEU A 266 2.88 -3.34 8.28
C LEU A 266 4.23 -4.01 8.56
N SER A 267 5.31 -3.25 8.36
CA SER A 267 6.64 -3.71 8.73
C SER A 267 6.83 -3.66 10.26
N PRO A 268 7.47 -4.67 10.88
CA PRO A 268 7.87 -4.60 12.29
C PRO A 268 8.67 -3.34 12.63
N LEU A 269 9.43 -2.82 11.66
CA LEU A 269 10.22 -1.59 11.82
C LEU A 269 9.34 -0.37 12.11
N SER A 270 8.15 -0.29 11.52
CA SER A 270 7.22 0.83 11.75
C SER A 270 6.78 0.91 13.22
N TYR A 271 6.54 -0.24 13.85
CA TYR A 271 6.23 -0.30 15.28
C TYR A 271 7.42 0.10 16.15
N LEU A 272 8.63 -0.33 15.79
CA LEU A 272 9.85 0.05 16.51
C LEU A 272 10.12 1.55 16.43
N ILE A 273 9.94 2.16 15.25
CA ILE A 273 10.08 3.61 15.06
C ILE A 273 9.05 4.36 15.93
N ALA A 274 7.78 3.94 15.91
CA ALA A 274 6.74 4.56 16.73
C ALA A 274 7.04 4.45 18.23
N ALA A 275 7.48 3.28 18.70
CA ALA A 275 7.87 3.07 20.09
C ALA A 275 9.08 3.93 20.48
N ALA A 276 10.11 3.99 19.62
CA ALA A 276 11.30 4.80 19.86
C ALA A 276 10.97 6.29 19.94
N LEU A 277 10.10 6.80 19.06
CA LEU A 277 9.63 8.19 19.09
C LEU A 277 8.87 8.50 20.38
N LEU A 278 7.99 7.61 20.82
CA LEU A 278 7.25 7.81 22.08
C LEU A 278 8.18 7.80 23.30
N ILE A 279 9.13 6.87 23.36
CA ILE A 279 10.15 6.84 24.43
C ILE A 279 10.95 8.15 24.44
N LEU A 280 11.38 8.61 23.26
CA LEU A 280 12.10 9.88 23.11
C LEU A 280 11.28 11.07 23.64
N PHE A 281 9.99 11.15 23.31
CA PHE A 281 9.10 12.20 23.80
C PHE A 281 8.89 12.12 25.31
N THR A 282 8.69 10.92 25.88
CA THR A 282 8.55 10.73 27.33
C THR A 282 9.82 11.16 28.07
N ILE A 283 11.01 10.76 27.58
CA ILE A 283 12.29 11.18 28.17
C ILE A 283 12.42 12.70 28.12
N THR A 284 12.16 13.31 26.96
CA THR A 284 12.28 14.76 26.77
C THR A 284 11.33 15.53 27.68
N ALA A 285 10.06 15.09 27.78
CA ALA A 285 9.06 15.71 28.65
C ALA A 285 9.44 15.60 30.13
N ASN A 286 9.88 14.42 30.56
CA ASN A 286 10.35 14.19 31.92
C ASN A 286 11.57 15.05 32.26
N LEU A 287 12.57 15.14 31.39
CA LEU A 287 13.76 15.96 31.60
C LEU A 287 13.40 17.44 31.80
N LEU A 288 12.52 17.99 30.97
CA LEU A 288 12.04 19.37 31.09
C LEU A 288 11.27 19.62 32.39
N LEU A 289 10.48 18.65 32.85
CA LEU A 289 9.73 18.75 34.09
C LEU A 289 10.57 18.42 35.34
N GLY A 290 11.72 17.78 35.16
CA GLY A 290 12.60 17.36 36.24
C GLY A 290 13.09 18.53 37.10
N GLU A 291 13.29 19.71 36.52
CA GLU A 291 13.68 20.91 37.28
C GLU A 291 12.56 21.38 38.21
N LYS A 292 11.29 21.28 37.78
CA LYS A 292 10.13 21.64 38.59
C LYS A 292 9.96 20.77 39.83
N VAL A 293 10.31 19.48 39.74
CA VAL A 293 10.29 18.56 40.90
C VAL A 293 11.22 19.05 42.00
N THR A 294 12.38 19.60 41.63
CA THR A 294 13.40 20.06 42.58
C THR A 294 13.19 21.50 43.07
N SER A 295 12.41 22.30 42.35
CA SER A 295 12.09 23.68 42.75
C SER A 295 10.87 23.78 43.68
N ILE A 296 10.30 22.66 44.13
CA ILE A 296 9.17 22.65 45.05
C ILE A 296 9.63 23.17 46.42
N ASN A 297 9.14 24.36 46.79
CA ASN A 297 9.42 24.97 48.09
C ASN A 297 8.73 24.18 49.22
N MET A 298 9.48 23.33 49.93
CA MET A 298 8.96 22.41 50.95
C MET A 298 8.28 23.12 52.11
N VAL A 299 8.80 24.29 52.52
CA VAL A 299 8.26 25.05 53.66
C VAL A 299 6.91 25.67 53.33
N GLU A 300 6.72 26.12 52.09
CA GLU A 300 5.48 26.74 51.63
C GLU A 300 4.38 25.70 51.38
N SER A 301 4.76 24.53 50.86
CA SER A 301 3.84 23.41 50.57
C SER A 301 3.18 22.83 51.82
N LEU A 302 3.86 22.91 52.97
CA LEU A 302 3.33 22.47 54.27
C LEU A 302 2.49 23.55 54.97
N LYS A 303 2.64 24.82 54.58
CA LYS A 303 1.92 25.97 55.16
C LYS A 303 0.57 26.25 54.52
N SER A 304 0.31 25.77 53.31
CA SER A 304 -0.91 26.08 52.55
C SER A 304 -2.18 25.34 53.02
N ALA A 305 -2.16 24.71 54.20
CA ALA A 305 -3.26 23.90 54.73
C ALA A 305 -3.77 24.35 56.11
N GLU A 306 -3.43 25.57 56.53
CA GLU A 306 -4.19 26.32 57.54
C GLU A 306 -5.00 27.43 56.87
#